data_AF-A0A4Q5YYG1-F1
#
_entry.id   AF-A0A4Q5YYG1-F1
#
_cell.length_a   1.000
_cell.length_b   1.000
_cell.length_c   1.000
_cell.angle_alpha   90.00
_cell.angle_beta   90.00
_cell.angle_gamma   90.00
#
_symmetry.space_group_name_H-M   'P 1'
#
loop_
_entity.id
_entity.type
_entity.pdbx_description
1 polymer ?
#
loop_
_entity_poly.entity_id
_entity_poly.type
_entity_poly.pdbx_seq_one_letter_code
_entity_poly.pdbx_strand_id
1 'polypeptide(L)'
;MKTPLNPSIFLALLLLFAACGNSEQKDQPEEQQTSKPLQRPDFNPDSAYSYIQAQVDFGPRVPGTPAQLQCAAYMEDKLRKHCDTVYRQETKVNAGNGKSLPCINLIGVINPEARTRILLLAHWDSRPWSDMDPVDTLKAVSAADDGASGVGVLLELARQVSSQPLPPDIGVDILLTDVEDYGKTEWGDKSYALGTQYWAYNPHIPGYSASFGILLDMVGAKGARFPLEGVSSQLAPAVQQLVWKAAATAGFSSYFIYQQGASITDDHVFIN
;
A
#
# COMPACT_ATOMS: atom_id res chain seq x y z
N MET A 1 99.86 -1.99 26.81
CA MET A 1 98.56 -2.03 26.11
C MET A 1 97.76 -0.83 26.58
N LYS A 2 97.31 -0.04 25.59
CA LYS A 2 96.88 1.37 25.61
C LYS A 2 95.69 1.61 26.56
N THR A 3 95.88 2.35 27.67
CA THR A 3 95.64 3.80 27.91
C THR A 3 94.17 4.26 27.98
N PRO A 4 93.88 5.28 28.83
CA PRO A 4 92.64 5.40 29.60
C PRO A 4 91.79 6.64 29.26
N LEU A 5 90.62 6.72 29.93
CA LEU A 5 89.78 7.85 30.37
C LEU A 5 89.82 9.25 29.68
N ASN A 6 88.60 9.81 29.53
CA ASN A 6 88.16 11.22 29.38
C ASN A 6 88.39 11.92 28.01
N PRO A 7 87.60 12.95 27.58
CA PRO A 7 86.85 13.94 28.40
C PRO A 7 85.47 14.41 27.86
N SER A 8 84.78 15.21 28.67
CA SER A 8 83.67 16.10 28.30
C SER A 8 84.03 17.07 27.17
N ILE A 9 83.20 17.20 26.11
CA ILE A 9 83.11 18.41 25.29
C ILE A 9 81.65 18.68 24.87
N PHE A 10 81.15 19.78 25.43
CA PHE A 10 80.07 20.67 25.00
C PHE A 10 80.02 20.89 23.47
N LEU A 11 78.85 20.79 22.82
CA LEU A 11 78.38 21.88 21.94
C LEU A 11 76.89 21.75 21.60
N ALA A 12 76.20 22.87 21.77
CA ALA A 12 74.82 23.10 21.44
C ALA A 12 74.52 23.00 19.95
N LEU A 13 73.32 22.52 19.62
CA LEU A 13 72.57 23.04 18.47
C LEU A 13 71.09 23.11 18.86
N LEU A 14 70.65 24.33 19.20
CA LEU A 14 69.26 24.75 19.04
C LEU A 14 68.82 24.45 17.60
N LEU A 15 67.59 24.00 17.40
CA LEU A 15 66.67 24.51 16.37
C LEU A 15 65.26 23.90 16.58
N LEU A 16 64.40 24.73 17.17
CA LEU A 16 62.99 24.96 16.84
C LEU A 16 62.15 23.77 16.34
N PHE A 17 61.22 23.30 17.17
CA PHE A 17 59.82 23.13 16.76
C PHE A 17 58.89 23.39 17.95
N ALA A 18 58.59 24.67 18.16
CA ALA A 18 57.31 25.07 18.72
C ALA A 18 56.29 25.03 17.57
N ALA A 19 55.42 24.03 17.57
CA ALA A 19 54.17 24.06 16.83
C ALA A 19 53.12 23.29 17.64
N CYS A 20 52.46 24.01 18.54
CA CYS A 20 51.17 23.61 19.08
C CYS A 20 50.19 23.53 17.91
N GLY A 21 49.92 22.33 17.42
CA GLY A 21 48.77 22.05 16.58
C GLY A 21 47.56 21.82 17.47
N ASN A 22 46.96 22.92 17.96
CA ASN A 22 45.64 22.88 18.57
C ASN A 22 44.63 22.63 17.44
N SER A 23 44.29 21.37 17.17
CA SER A 23 43.17 21.06 16.29
C SER A 23 41.88 21.32 17.04
N GLU A 24 41.39 22.55 16.97
CA GLU A 24 40.01 22.87 17.28
C GLU A 24 39.12 21.97 16.40
N GLN A 25 38.51 20.95 17.00
CA GLN A 25 37.31 20.36 16.45
C GLN A 25 36.28 21.49 16.38
N LYS A 26 36.10 22.03 15.17
CA LYS A 26 34.91 22.80 14.86
C LYS A 26 33.72 21.85 15.02
N ASP A 27 32.99 22.00 16.10
CA ASP A 27 31.62 21.52 16.19
C ASP A 27 30.89 22.10 14.98
N GLN A 28 30.61 21.22 14.00
CA GLN A 28 29.64 21.54 12.97
C GLN A 28 28.29 21.64 13.69
N PRO A 29 27.51 22.72 13.49
CA PRO A 29 26.15 22.74 13.97
C PRO A 29 25.44 21.51 13.39
N GLU A 30 24.90 20.64 14.26
CA GLU A 30 23.85 19.72 13.84
C GLU A 30 22.77 20.60 13.20
N GLU A 31 22.68 20.57 11.87
CA GLU A 31 21.49 21.03 11.18
C GLU A 31 20.35 20.15 11.69
N GLN A 32 19.64 20.65 12.71
CA GLN A 32 18.25 20.29 12.92
C GLN A 32 17.53 20.65 11.64
N GLN A 33 17.49 19.71 10.70
CA GLN A 33 16.55 19.72 9.60
C GLN A 33 15.17 19.66 10.25
N THR A 34 14.63 20.82 10.59
CA THR A 34 13.20 21.00 10.78
C THR A 34 12.58 20.69 9.42
N SER A 35 12.24 19.41 9.22
CA SER A 35 11.47 19.00 8.05
C SER A 35 10.21 19.84 8.06
N LYS A 36 9.98 20.59 6.96
CA LYS A 36 8.68 21.23 6.78
C LYS A 36 7.62 20.13 6.93
N PRO A 37 6.55 20.36 7.70
CA PRO A 37 5.47 19.39 7.81
C PRO A 37 4.99 19.04 6.39
N LEU A 38 4.89 17.75 6.09
CA LEU A 38 4.28 17.29 4.84
C LEU A 38 2.85 17.82 4.81
N GLN A 39 2.56 18.72 3.87
CA GLN A 39 1.20 19.19 3.65
C GLN A 39 0.43 18.06 2.97
N ARG A 40 -0.45 17.41 3.73
CA ARG A 40 -1.32 16.33 3.29
C ARG A 40 -2.66 16.45 4.02
N PRO A 41 -3.75 15.91 3.44
CA PRO A 41 -5.00 15.79 4.17
C PRO A 41 -4.82 14.90 5.42
N ASP A 42 -5.51 15.25 6.51
CA ASP A 42 -5.50 14.45 7.73
C ASP A 42 -6.46 13.27 7.57
N PHE A 43 -5.91 12.06 7.42
CA PHE A 43 -6.69 10.82 7.38
C PHE A 43 -7.51 10.65 8.66
N ASN A 44 -8.82 10.41 8.55
CA ASN A 44 -9.68 10.17 9.71
C ASN A 44 -9.90 8.65 9.92
N PRO A 45 -9.27 8.04 10.94
CA PRO A 45 -9.41 6.60 11.18
C PRO A 45 -10.81 6.19 11.64
N ASP A 46 -11.55 7.05 12.35
CA ASP A 46 -12.92 6.74 12.78
C ASP A 46 -13.87 6.67 11.58
N SER A 47 -13.66 7.56 10.60
CA SER A 47 -14.38 7.54 9.32
C SER A 47 -14.07 6.26 8.54
N ALA A 48 -12.78 5.92 8.39
CA ALA A 48 -12.36 4.67 7.74
C ALA A 48 -12.97 3.44 8.41
N TYR A 49 -12.93 3.38 9.75
CA TYR A 49 -13.54 2.29 10.52
C TYR A 49 -15.06 2.22 10.32
N SER A 50 -15.74 3.37 10.22
CA SER A 50 -17.18 3.40 9.93
C SER A 50 -17.52 2.86 8.53
N TYR A 51 -16.64 3.07 7.54
CA TYR A 51 -16.78 2.47 6.22
C TYR A 51 -16.58 0.95 6.26
N ILE A 52 -15.64 0.45 7.07
CA ILE A 52 -15.46 -1.00 7.30
C ILE A 52 -16.73 -1.59 7.93
N GLN A 53 -17.22 -0.98 9.02
CA GLN A 53 -18.41 -1.44 9.72
C GLN A 53 -19.62 -1.50 8.79
N ALA A 54 -19.87 -0.46 8.00
CA ALA A 54 -21.00 -0.42 7.09
C ALA A 54 -20.96 -1.56 6.05
N GLN A 55 -19.78 -1.93 5.55
CA GLN A 55 -19.62 -3.07 4.62
C GLN A 55 -19.95 -4.40 5.33
N VAL A 56 -19.45 -4.59 6.54
CA VAL A 56 -19.68 -5.79 7.34
C VAL A 56 -21.16 -5.94 7.76
N ASP A 57 -21.86 -4.82 7.99
CA ASP A 57 -23.27 -4.80 8.38
C ASP A 57 -24.22 -5.35 7.30
N PHE A 58 -23.80 -5.38 6.02
CA PHE A 58 -24.56 -6.07 4.96
C PHE A 58 -24.47 -7.60 5.07
N GLY A 59 -23.54 -8.12 5.85
CA GLY A 59 -23.15 -9.53 5.89
C GLY A 59 -22.05 -9.88 4.86
N PRO A 60 -21.63 -11.16 4.79
CA PRO A 60 -20.62 -11.61 3.84
C PRO A 60 -20.99 -11.24 2.40
N ARG A 61 -20.12 -10.50 1.70
CA ARG A 61 -20.34 -10.00 0.34
C ARG A 61 -20.00 -11.05 -0.72
N VAL A 62 -20.41 -12.28 -0.49
CA VAL A 62 -20.13 -13.42 -1.39
C VAL A 62 -20.77 -13.17 -2.76
N PRO A 63 -20.05 -13.41 -3.87
CA PRO A 63 -20.60 -13.25 -5.22
C PRO A 63 -21.90 -14.02 -5.46
N GLY A 64 -22.92 -13.31 -5.95
CA GLY A 64 -24.27 -13.79 -6.21
C GLY A 64 -25.27 -13.65 -5.05
N THR A 65 -24.85 -13.09 -3.92
CA THR A 65 -25.74 -12.86 -2.77
C THR A 65 -26.40 -11.47 -2.79
N PRO A 66 -27.52 -11.27 -2.06
CA PRO A 66 -28.07 -9.93 -1.86
C PRO A 66 -27.09 -8.94 -1.21
N ALA A 67 -26.23 -9.43 -0.30
CA ALA A 67 -25.22 -8.62 0.39
C ALA A 67 -24.20 -8.03 -0.61
N GLN A 68 -23.76 -8.80 -1.62
CA GLN A 68 -22.91 -8.30 -2.70
C GLN A 68 -23.54 -7.08 -3.38
N LEU A 69 -24.79 -7.20 -3.84
CA LEU A 69 -25.48 -6.12 -4.56
C LEU A 69 -25.71 -4.87 -3.70
N GLN A 70 -26.12 -5.06 -2.45
CA GLN A 70 -26.38 -3.96 -1.52
C GLN A 70 -25.08 -3.23 -1.14
N CYS A 71 -24.01 -3.97 -0.86
CA CYS A 71 -22.71 -3.38 -0.54
C CYS A 71 -22.10 -2.67 -1.77
N ALA A 72 -22.24 -3.24 -2.97
CA ALA A 72 -21.83 -2.58 -4.22
C ALA A 72 -22.54 -1.23 -4.42
N ALA A 73 -23.87 -1.18 -4.21
CA ALA A 73 -24.64 0.05 -4.31
C ALA A 73 -24.22 1.09 -3.26
N TYR A 74 -23.91 0.65 -2.03
CA TYR A 74 -23.38 1.50 -0.98
C TYR A 74 -22.03 2.11 -1.36
N MET A 75 -21.07 1.29 -1.79
CA MET A 75 -19.74 1.78 -2.17
C MET A 75 -19.81 2.71 -3.38
N GLU A 76 -20.66 2.40 -4.36
CA GLU A 76 -20.92 3.27 -5.50
C GLU A 76 -21.45 4.65 -5.08
N ASP A 77 -22.41 4.70 -4.14
CA ASP A 77 -22.90 5.97 -3.57
C ASP A 77 -21.79 6.76 -2.87
N LYS A 78 -20.89 6.09 -2.13
CA LYS A 78 -19.75 6.75 -1.49
C LYS A 78 -18.76 7.29 -2.51
N LEU A 79 -18.40 6.52 -3.52
CA LEU A 79 -17.54 6.98 -4.61
C LEU A 79 -18.18 8.17 -5.33
N ARG A 80 -19.48 8.14 -5.62
CA ARG A 80 -20.17 9.26 -6.32
C ARG A 80 -20.19 10.56 -5.53
N LYS A 81 -20.04 10.50 -4.21
CA LYS A 81 -19.94 11.68 -3.35
C LYS A 81 -18.55 12.31 -3.32
N HIS A 82 -17.52 11.55 -3.71
CA HIS A 82 -16.12 11.92 -3.45
C HIS A 82 -15.23 11.88 -4.70
N CYS A 83 -15.65 11.23 -5.77
CA CYS A 83 -14.96 11.14 -7.05
C CYS A 83 -15.71 11.94 -8.13
N ASP A 84 -14.97 12.45 -9.12
CA ASP A 84 -15.53 13.21 -10.24
C ASP A 84 -16.32 12.32 -11.20
N THR A 85 -15.84 11.09 -11.42
CA THR A 85 -16.52 10.09 -12.25
C THR A 85 -16.56 8.75 -11.52
N VAL A 86 -17.66 8.01 -11.69
CA VAL A 86 -17.78 6.65 -11.17
C VAL A 86 -18.27 5.71 -12.25
N TYR A 87 -17.54 4.60 -12.44
CA TYR A 87 -17.90 3.51 -13.33
C TYR A 87 -18.30 2.29 -12.51
N ARG A 88 -19.36 1.63 -12.95
CA ARG A 88 -19.80 0.33 -12.47
C ARG A 88 -19.59 -0.67 -13.60
N GLN A 89 -18.63 -1.57 -13.45
CA GLN A 89 -18.30 -2.58 -14.45
C GLN A 89 -18.89 -3.93 -14.01
N GLU A 90 -20.01 -4.30 -14.61
CA GLU A 90 -20.68 -5.57 -14.34
C GLU A 90 -20.37 -6.59 -15.44
N THR A 91 -20.02 -7.80 -15.03
CA THR A 91 -19.71 -8.91 -15.93
C THR A 91 -20.01 -10.25 -15.25
N LYS A 92 -19.70 -11.34 -15.94
CA LYS A 92 -19.62 -12.68 -15.36
C LYS A 92 -18.22 -13.25 -15.53
N VAL A 93 -17.69 -13.82 -14.47
CA VAL A 93 -16.41 -14.55 -14.47
C VAL A 93 -16.65 -16.02 -14.13
N ASN A 94 -15.74 -16.90 -14.55
CA ASN A 94 -15.86 -18.32 -14.28
C ASN A 94 -14.86 -18.70 -13.18
N ALA A 95 -15.37 -19.24 -12.07
CA ALA A 95 -14.53 -19.80 -11.01
C ALA A 95 -13.84 -21.10 -11.46
N GLY A 96 -12.83 -21.54 -10.71
CA GLY A 96 -12.08 -22.77 -11.00
C GLY A 96 -12.94 -24.04 -11.05
N ASN A 97 -14.08 -24.06 -10.36
CA ASN A 97 -15.06 -25.15 -10.43
C ASN A 97 -16.06 -25.04 -11.59
N GLY A 98 -15.88 -24.09 -12.51
CA GLY A 98 -16.76 -23.84 -13.65
C GLY A 98 -18.04 -23.05 -13.33
N LYS A 99 -18.26 -22.64 -12.07
CA LYS A 99 -19.42 -21.80 -11.72
C LYS A 99 -19.25 -20.41 -12.33
N SER A 100 -20.28 -19.95 -13.04
CA SER A 100 -20.37 -18.57 -13.50
C SER A 100 -20.82 -17.67 -12.35
N LEU A 101 -20.02 -16.66 -12.02
CA LEU A 101 -20.22 -15.73 -10.91
C LEU A 101 -20.51 -14.33 -11.45
N PRO A 102 -21.49 -13.60 -10.88
CA PRO A 102 -21.61 -12.17 -11.14
C PRO A 102 -20.43 -11.45 -10.50
N CYS A 103 -19.84 -10.52 -11.25
CA CYS A 103 -18.69 -9.72 -10.86
C CYS A 103 -18.99 -8.25 -11.09
N ILE A 104 -18.69 -7.40 -10.11
CA ILE A 104 -19.03 -5.97 -10.08
C ILE A 104 -17.80 -5.20 -9.60
N ASN A 105 -16.95 -4.79 -10.54
CA ASN A 105 -15.87 -3.86 -10.23
C ASN A 105 -16.44 -2.43 -10.14
N LEU A 106 -15.99 -1.65 -9.17
CA LEU A 106 -16.34 -0.24 -9.02
C LEU A 106 -15.09 0.61 -9.20
N ILE A 107 -15.20 1.68 -10.00
CA ILE A 107 -14.08 2.57 -10.28
C ILE A 107 -14.48 4.00 -9.96
N GLY A 108 -13.81 4.62 -8.99
CA GLY A 108 -13.93 6.04 -8.69
C GLY A 108 -12.74 6.81 -9.25
N VAL A 109 -12.99 7.81 -10.08
CA VAL A 109 -11.97 8.59 -10.77
C VAL A 109 -11.95 10.01 -10.24
N ILE A 110 -10.79 10.45 -9.75
CA ILE A 110 -10.51 11.79 -9.26
C ILE A 110 -9.56 12.47 -10.25
N ASN A 111 -9.89 13.70 -10.63
CA ASN A 111 -9.18 14.52 -11.61
C ASN A 111 -8.93 13.74 -12.93
N PRO A 112 -10.00 13.44 -13.70
CA PRO A 112 -9.91 12.58 -14.89
C PRO A 112 -9.01 13.15 -16.00
N GLU A 113 -8.86 14.47 -16.07
CA GLU A 113 -8.05 15.16 -17.09
C GLU A 113 -6.54 15.15 -16.77
N ALA A 114 -6.15 14.72 -15.58
CA ALA A 114 -4.76 14.64 -15.19
C ALA A 114 -3.98 13.60 -15.99
N ARG A 115 -2.76 13.97 -16.39
CA ARG A 115 -1.87 13.12 -17.18
C ARG A 115 -1.19 12.05 -16.34
N THR A 116 -0.76 12.40 -15.14
CA THR A 116 -0.13 11.47 -14.21
C THR A 116 -1.22 10.82 -13.38
N ARG A 117 -1.40 9.51 -13.53
CA ARG A 117 -2.43 8.76 -12.80
C ARG A 117 -1.80 7.82 -11.78
N ILE A 118 -2.42 7.71 -10.61
CA ILE A 118 -2.07 6.74 -9.57
C ILE A 118 -3.28 5.81 -9.41
N LEU A 119 -3.04 4.51 -9.53
CA LEU A 119 -4.06 3.50 -9.26
C LEU A 119 -3.98 3.09 -7.79
N LEU A 120 -5.11 3.17 -7.09
CA LEU A 120 -5.27 2.62 -5.75
C LEU A 120 -6.34 1.53 -5.82
N LEU A 121 -6.07 0.35 -5.27
CA LEU A 121 -6.99 -0.76 -5.37
C LEU A 121 -7.13 -1.56 -4.08
N ALA A 122 -8.27 -2.22 -3.95
CA ALA A 122 -8.58 -3.17 -2.89
C ALA A 122 -9.70 -4.08 -3.40
N HIS A 123 -9.64 -5.38 -3.10
CA HIS A 123 -10.79 -6.23 -3.30
C HIS A 123 -11.87 -5.95 -2.23
N TRP A 124 -13.13 -6.24 -2.55
CA TRP A 124 -14.25 -5.94 -1.65
C TRP A 124 -15.16 -7.13 -1.38
N ASP A 125 -15.02 -8.22 -2.12
CA ASP A 125 -15.83 -9.42 -1.94
C ASP A 125 -15.50 -10.14 -0.63
N SER A 126 -16.11 -11.30 -0.41
CA SER A 126 -15.87 -12.09 0.79
C SER A 126 -15.76 -13.55 0.43
N ARG A 127 -14.77 -14.24 1.01
CA ARG A 127 -14.66 -15.69 0.89
C ARG A 127 -15.98 -16.38 1.23
N PRO A 128 -16.47 -17.28 0.36
CA PRO A 128 -17.63 -18.11 0.69
C PRO A 128 -17.34 -19.19 1.75
N TRP A 129 -16.08 -19.40 2.14
CA TRP A 129 -15.66 -20.45 3.05
C TRP A 129 -14.60 -19.93 4.03
N SER A 130 -14.64 -20.40 5.28
CA SER A 130 -13.63 -20.13 6.31
C SER A 130 -12.70 -21.33 6.37
N ASP A 131 -12.04 -21.65 5.27
CA ASP A 131 -11.27 -22.88 5.04
C ASP A 131 -10.16 -23.16 6.06
N MET A 132 -9.69 -22.13 6.75
CA MET A 132 -8.69 -22.22 7.83
C MET A 132 -9.31 -22.29 9.24
N ASP A 133 -10.64 -22.22 9.39
CA ASP A 133 -11.32 -22.36 10.66
C ASP A 133 -11.37 -23.84 11.11
N PRO A 134 -11.04 -24.17 12.36
CA PRO A 134 -10.98 -25.56 12.81
C PRO A 134 -12.37 -26.20 13.04
N VAL A 135 -13.45 -25.42 13.04
CA VAL A 135 -14.80 -25.86 13.39
C VAL A 135 -15.77 -25.71 12.22
N ASP A 136 -15.86 -24.53 11.61
CA ASP A 136 -16.88 -24.20 10.61
C ASP A 136 -16.25 -23.73 9.30
N THR A 137 -15.68 -24.69 8.57
CA THR A 137 -14.95 -24.44 7.33
C THR A 137 -15.82 -23.97 6.17
N LEU A 138 -17.14 -24.19 6.22
CA LEU A 138 -18.07 -23.90 5.12
C LEU A 138 -18.77 -22.55 5.28
N LYS A 139 -18.58 -21.87 6.41
CA LYS A 139 -19.18 -20.56 6.66
C LYS A 139 -18.44 -19.47 5.90
N ALA A 140 -19.19 -18.56 5.27
CA ALA A 140 -18.60 -17.39 4.63
C ALA A 140 -17.96 -16.45 5.67
N VAL A 141 -16.81 -15.87 5.32
CA VAL A 141 -16.10 -14.94 6.19
C VAL A 141 -16.83 -13.61 6.26
N SER A 142 -16.73 -12.92 7.40
CA SER A 142 -17.23 -11.53 7.50
C SER A 142 -16.40 -10.56 6.67
N ALA A 143 -15.14 -10.92 6.36
CA ALA A 143 -14.23 -10.15 5.51
C ALA A 143 -14.09 -8.68 5.98
N ALA A 144 -13.97 -8.49 7.30
CA ALA A 144 -13.78 -7.17 7.90
C ALA A 144 -12.37 -6.61 7.65
N ASP A 145 -11.36 -7.50 7.63
CA ASP A 145 -9.98 -7.15 7.33
C ASP A 145 -9.65 -7.48 5.88
N ASP A 146 -9.73 -8.76 5.55
CA ASP A 146 -9.68 -9.33 4.19
C ASP A 146 -10.87 -8.79 3.38
N GLY A 147 -10.65 -7.80 2.51
CA GLY A 147 -11.68 -7.04 1.82
C GLY A 147 -11.99 -5.67 2.44
N ALA A 148 -12.85 -5.62 3.48
CA ALA A 148 -13.46 -4.34 3.88
C ALA A 148 -12.47 -3.29 4.40
N SER A 149 -11.31 -3.70 4.92
CA SER A 149 -10.29 -2.77 5.43
C SER A 149 -9.68 -1.91 4.34
N GLY A 150 -9.26 -2.52 3.22
CA GLY A 150 -8.69 -1.81 2.08
C GLY A 150 -9.70 -0.81 1.51
N VAL A 151 -10.92 -1.28 1.27
CA VAL A 151 -12.04 -0.42 0.82
C VAL A 151 -12.28 0.74 1.77
N GLY A 152 -12.33 0.49 3.08
CA GLY A 152 -12.60 1.52 4.09
C GLY A 152 -11.54 2.63 4.08
N VAL A 153 -10.27 2.26 3.91
CA VAL A 153 -9.16 3.22 3.75
C VAL A 153 -9.32 4.02 2.45
N LEU A 154 -9.64 3.37 1.33
CA LEU A 154 -9.77 4.04 0.03
C LEU A 154 -10.97 5.01 -0.02
N LEU A 155 -12.11 4.66 0.60
CA LEU A 155 -13.27 5.56 0.69
C LEU A 155 -12.96 6.80 1.54
N GLU A 156 -12.22 6.64 2.64
CA GLU A 156 -11.78 7.78 3.43
C GLU A 156 -10.77 8.65 2.67
N LEU A 157 -9.84 8.04 1.94
CA LEU A 157 -8.92 8.77 1.08
C LEU A 157 -9.66 9.58 0.02
N ALA A 158 -10.65 8.99 -0.65
CA ALA A 158 -11.49 9.70 -1.62
C ALA A 158 -12.15 10.95 -1.00
N ARG A 159 -12.76 10.79 0.18
CA ARG A 159 -13.39 11.90 0.92
C ARG A 159 -12.41 13.02 1.23
N GLN A 160 -11.20 12.66 1.67
CA GLN A 160 -10.17 13.63 2.04
C GLN A 160 -9.64 14.39 0.83
N VAL A 161 -9.31 13.68 -0.25
CA VAL A 161 -8.85 14.28 -1.51
C VAL A 161 -9.92 15.20 -2.11
N SER A 162 -11.20 14.84 -2.02
CA SER A 162 -12.30 15.70 -2.46
C SER A 162 -12.34 17.04 -1.70
N SER A 163 -12.04 17.03 -0.40
CA SER A 163 -11.99 18.24 0.44
C SER A 163 -10.70 19.04 0.35
N GLN A 164 -9.60 18.37 -0.02
CA GLN A 164 -8.26 18.93 -0.13
C GLN A 164 -7.62 18.39 -1.42
N PRO A 165 -7.92 19.05 -2.57
CA PRO A 165 -7.53 18.53 -3.88
C PRO A 165 -6.02 18.34 -4.03
N LEU A 166 -5.67 17.30 -4.78
CA LEU A 166 -4.30 17.01 -5.18
C LEU A 166 -3.75 18.09 -6.12
N PRO A 167 -2.42 18.13 -6.36
CA PRO A 167 -1.86 18.92 -7.45
C PRO A 167 -2.60 18.67 -8.77
N PRO A 168 -2.80 19.72 -9.60
CA PRO A 168 -3.70 19.66 -10.75
C PRO A 168 -3.28 18.65 -11.83
N ASP A 169 -2.02 18.24 -11.84
CA ASP A 169 -1.44 17.28 -12.78
C ASP A 169 -1.54 15.82 -12.31
N ILE A 170 -2.04 15.57 -11.09
CA ILE A 170 -2.22 14.24 -10.50
C ILE A 170 -3.69 13.85 -10.49
N GLY A 171 -3.97 12.69 -11.08
CA GLY A 171 -5.25 11.98 -11.00
C GLY A 171 -5.12 10.70 -10.19
N VAL A 172 -6.21 10.30 -9.55
CA VAL A 172 -6.27 9.05 -8.78
C VAL A 172 -7.45 8.23 -9.28
N ASP A 173 -7.21 6.96 -9.53
CA ASP A 173 -8.24 5.98 -9.82
C ASP A 173 -8.32 5.00 -8.65
N ILE A 174 -9.48 4.94 -8.01
CA ILE A 174 -9.80 3.95 -6.98
C ILE A 174 -10.52 2.80 -7.68
N LEU A 175 -9.91 1.61 -7.66
CA LEU A 175 -10.46 0.38 -8.24
C LEU A 175 -10.83 -0.59 -7.11
N LEU A 176 -12.12 -0.82 -6.93
CA LEU A 176 -12.63 -1.83 -6.00
C LEU A 176 -12.97 -3.09 -6.80
N THR A 177 -12.23 -4.17 -6.57
CA THR A 177 -12.25 -5.40 -7.36
C THR A 177 -13.15 -6.45 -6.71
N ASP A 178 -13.95 -7.14 -7.52
CA ASP A 178 -14.85 -8.21 -7.06
C ASP A 178 -14.28 -9.58 -7.40
N VAL A 179 -14.77 -10.62 -6.74
CA VAL A 179 -14.40 -12.02 -6.99
C VAL A 179 -12.89 -12.26 -6.93
N GLU A 180 -12.21 -11.61 -5.99
CA GLU A 180 -10.81 -11.90 -5.69
C GLU A 180 -10.73 -13.24 -4.95
N ASP A 181 -11.53 -13.39 -3.90
CA ASP A 181 -11.35 -14.43 -2.89
C ASP A 181 -12.29 -15.64 -3.10
N TYR A 182 -12.74 -15.86 -4.33
CA TYR A 182 -13.50 -17.07 -4.67
C TYR A 182 -12.58 -18.26 -5.02
N GLY A 183 -11.28 -17.99 -5.19
CA GLY A 183 -10.28 -18.97 -5.62
C GLY A 183 -9.98 -20.07 -4.60
N LYS A 184 -9.30 -21.11 -5.09
CA LYS A 184 -8.75 -22.18 -4.25
C LYS A 184 -7.38 -22.61 -4.75
N THR A 185 -6.50 -22.99 -3.83
CA THR A 185 -5.15 -23.43 -4.18
C THR A 185 -5.16 -24.62 -5.13
N GLU A 186 -6.08 -25.59 -4.97
CA GLU A 186 -6.20 -26.73 -5.89
C GLU A 186 -6.67 -26.36 -7.32
N TRP A 187 -7.21 -25.15 -7.52
CA TRP A 187 -7.59 -24.62 -8.83
C TRP A 187 -6.48 -23.75 -9.46
N GLY A 188 -5.39 -23.52 -8.74
CA GLY A 188 -4.24 -22.73 -9.17
C GLY A 188 -4.41 -21.22 -8.98
N ASP A 189 -3.29 -20.52 -9.05
CA ASP A 189 -3.17 -19.09 -8.76
C ASP A 189 -4.12 -18.20 -9.57
N LYS A 190 -4.41 -18.57 -10.83
CA LYS A 190 -5.33 -17.83 -11.69
C LYS A 190 -6.81 -17.97 -11.31
N SER A 191 -7.13 -18.78 -10.30
CA SER A 191 -8.49 -18.91 -9.79
C SER A 191 -8.89 -17.78 -8.84
N TYR A 192 -7.93 -16.98 -8.37
CA TYR A 192 -8.11 -15.78 -7.54
C TYR A 192 -8.17 -14.51 -8.40
N ALA A 193 -8.44 -13.35 -7.80
CA ALA A 193 -8.37 -12.04 -8.46
C ALA A 193 -9.17 -11.94 -9.78
N LEU A 194 -10.33 -12.62 -9.89
CA LEU A 194 -11.02 -12.77 -11.17
C LEU A 194 -11.58 -11.44 -11.69
N GLY A 195 -12.07 -10.56 -10.81
CA GLY A 195 -12.50 -9.22 -11.20
C GLY A 195 -11.35 -8.35 -11.68
N THR A 196 -10.19 -8.44 -11.03
CA THR A 196 -8.98 -7.72 -11.44
C THR A 196 -8.45 -8.22 -12.77
N GLN A 197 -8.38 -9.53 -12.96
CA GLN A 197 -8.04 -10.13 -14.25
C GLN A 197 -8.97 -9.59 -15.35
N TYR A 198 -10.28 -9.59 -15.12
CA TYR A 198 -11.23 -9.04 -16.09
C TYR A 198 -10.96 -7.56 -16.38
N TRP A 199 -10.77 -6.74 -15.35
CA TRP A 199 -10.53 -5.30 -15.50
C TRP A 199 -9.21 -5.01 -16.23
N ALA A 200 -8.14 -5.75 -15.95
CA ALA A 200 -6.85 -5.58 -16.62
C ALA A 200 -6.95 -5.82 -18.14
N TYR A 201 -7.77 -6.78 -18.57
CA TYR A 201 -8.06 -7.01 -19.99
C TYR A 201 -9.13 -6.08 -20.58
N ASN A 202 -10.02 -5.54 -19.74
CA ASN A 202 -11.16 -4.73 -20.15
C ASN A 202 -11.22 -3.47 -19.28
N PRO A 203 -10.25 -2.55 -19.38
CA PRO A 203 -10.21 -1.38 -18.54
C PRO A 203 -11.45 -0.51 -18.76
N HIS A 204 -11.86 0.19 -17.71
CA HIS A 204 -13.02 1.07 -17.72
C HIS A 204 -12.96 2.20 -18.77
N ILE A 205 -11.76 2.52 -19.27
CA ILE A 205 -11.54 3.37 -20.45
C ILE A 205 -10.51 2.72 -21.39
N PRO A 206 -10.64 2.88 -22.73
CA PRO A 206 -9.66 2.38 -23.68
C PRO A 206 -8.26 2.96 -23.45
N GLY A 207 -7.24 2.10 -23.44
CA GLY A 207 -5.85 2.53 -23.29
C GLY A 207 -5.51 3.09 -21.91
N TYR A 208 -6.29 2.72 -20.87
CA TYR A 208 -6.00 3.10 -19.49
C TYR A 208 -4.55 2.81 -19.12
N SER A 209 -3.93 3.75 -18.42
CA SER A 209 -2.60 3.57 -17.83
C SER A 209 -2.47 4.43 -16.57
N ALA A 210 -1.63 3.96 -15.65
CA ALA A 210 -1.22 4.70 -14.46
C ALA A 210 0.30 4.62 -14.31
N SER A 211 0.88 5.62 -13.64
CA SER A 211 2.33 5.66 -13.38
C SER A 211 2.75 4.56 -12.40
N PHE A 212 1.89 4.21 -11.45
CA PHE A 212 2.03 3.06 -10.57
C PHE A 212 0.69 2.71 -9.91
N GLY A 213 0.62 1.52 -9.31
CA GLY A 213 -0.49 1.04 -8.49
C GLY A 213 -0.10 0.78 -7.04
N ILE A 214 -1.04 0.91 -6.11
CA ILE A 214 -0.92 0.48 -4.71
C ILE A 214 -2.17 -0.33 -4.34
N LEU A 215 -1.97 -1.60 -4.02
CA LEU A 215 -3.00 -2.49 -3.49
C LEU A 215 -3.01 -2.43 -1.96
N LEU A 216 -4.22 -2.33 -1.39
CA LEU A 216 -4.47 -2.46 0.04
C LEU A 216 -5.28 -3.73 0.29
N ASP A 217 -4.63 -4.72 0.87
CA ASP A 217 -5.27 -5.96 1.33
C ASP A 217 -4.88 -6.25 2.79
N MET A 218 -5.87 -6.63 3.60
CA MET A 218 -5.76 -6.90 5.04
C MET A 218 -5.01 -5.82 5.85
N VAL A 219 -5.47 -4.56 5.75
CA VAL A 219 -4.78 -3.38 6.34
C VAL A 219 -5.39 -2.89 7.67
N GLY A 220 -6.33 -3.63 8.26
CA GLY A 220 -7.10 -3.26 9.44
C GLY A 220 -6.84 -4.09 10.71
N ALA A 221 -6.20 -5.26 10.61
CA ALA A 221 -5.94 -6.10 11.78
C ALA A 221 -5.04 -5.42 12.83
N LYS A 222 -5.39 -5.63 14.10
CA LYS A 222 -4.59 -5.16 15.23
C LYS A 222 -3.21 -5.83 15.21
N GLY A 223 -2.17 -5.00 15.19
CA GLY A 223 -0.79 -5.47 15.24
C GLY A 223 -0.26 -5.95 13.89
N ALA A 224 -0.97 -5.66 12.78
CA ALA A 224 -0.49 -5.90 11.43
C ALA A 224 0.94 -5.38 11.23
N ARG A 225 1.68 -6.07 10.35
CA ARG A 225 3.02 -5.71 9.91
C ARG A 225 3.06 -5.91 8.42
N PHE A 226 3.52 -4.89 7.72
CA PHE A 226 3.65 -4.89 6.27
C PHE A 226 5.15 -5.01 5.97
N PRO A 227 5.63 -6.20 5.57
CA PRO A 227 6.96 -6.37 4.98
C PRO A 227 6.95 -6.00 3.49
N LEU A 228 8.13 -5.90 2.89
CA LEU A 228 8.29 -5.68 1.46
C LEU A 228 7.84 -6.94 0.70
N GLU A 229 6.59 -6.99 0.26
CA GLU A 229 6.01 -8.08 -0.54
C GLU A 229 6.87 -8.40 -1.77
N GLY A 230 7.07 -9.69 -2.05
CA GLY A 230 8.08 -10.19 -2.97
C GLY A 230 7.86 -9.87 -4.44
N VAL A 231 6.62 -9.94 -4.94
CA VAL A 231 6.31 -9.56 -6.33
C VAL A 231 6.48 -8.06 -6.52
N SER A 232 6.02 -7.26 -5.56
CA SER A 232 6.19 -5.81 -5.52
C SER A 232 7.66 -5.42 -5.48
N SER A 233 8.49 -6.11 -4.68
CA SER A 233 9.94 -5.93 -4.65
C SER A 233 10.60 -6.20 -6.02
N GLN A 234 10.03 -7.11 -6.81
CA GLN A 234 10.57 -7.50 -8.12
C GLN A 234 10.11 -6.57 -9.24
N LEU A 235 8.81 -6.25 -9.28
CA LEU A 235 8.19 -5.53 -10.40
C LEU A 235 8.12 -4.01 -10.17
N ALA A 236 8.00 -3.56 -8.92
CA ALA A 236 7.87 -2.16 -8.57
C ALA A 236 8.74 -1.73 -7.35
N PRO A 237 10.04 -2.08 -7.29
CA PRO A 237 10.89 -1.81 -6.12
C PRO A 237 10.94 -0.32 -5.78
N ALA A 238 10.98 0.57 -6.78
CA ALA A 238 11.01 2.01 -6.56
C ALA A 238 9.73 2.54 -5.88
N VAL A 239 8.57 2.01 -6.28
CA VAL A 239 7.26 2.39 -5.71
C VAL A 239 7.15 1.87 -4.29
N GLN A 240 7.53 0.61 -4.05
CA GLN A 240 7.48 0.04 -2.70
C GLN A 240 8.39 0.79 -1.73
N GLN A 241 9.62 1.12 -2.15
CA GLN A 241 10.54 1.94 -1.35
C GLN A 241 10.01 3.35 -1.09
N LEU A 242 9.33 3.96 -2.08
CA LEU A 242 8.67 5.25 -1.94
C LEU A 242 7.59 5.20 -0.84
N VAL A 243 6.72 4.19 -0.86
CA VAL A 243 5.66 4.01 0.14
C VAL A 243 6.24 3.79 1.53
N TRP A 244 7.25 2.94 1.67
CA TRP A 244 7.89 2.69 2.98
C TRP A 244 8.61 3.93 3.52
N LYS A 245 9.27 4.70 2.65
CA LYS A 245 9.89 5.96 3.04
C LYS A 245 8.83 6.97 3.49
N ALA A 246 7.69 7.05 2.81
CA ALA A 246 6.58 7.90 3.20
C ALA A 246 6.01 7.48 4.56
N ALA A 247 5.83 6.18 4.80
CA ALA A 247 5.40 5.64 6.09
C ALA A 247 6.39 5.96 7.21
N ALA A 248 7.70 5.81 6.97
CA ALA A 248 8.72 6.15 7.94
C ALA A 248 8.74 7.65 8.27
N THR A 249 8.62 8.51 7.25
CA THR A 249 8.52 9.97 7.43
C THR A 249 7.27 10.36 8.22
N ALA A 250 6.19 9.60 8.05
CA ALA A 250 4.94 9.78 8.78
C ALA A 250 4.94 9.14 10.19
N GLY A 251 6.04 8.50 10.62
CA GLY A 251 6.16 7.88 11.95
C GLY A 251 5.57 6.47 12.07
N PHE A 252 5.31 5.77 10.95
CA PHE A 252 4.67 4.45 10.92
C PHE A 252 5.63 3.28 10.62
N SER A 253 6.93 3.45 10.85
CA SER A 253 7.95 2.39 10.63
C SER A 253 7.74 1.12 11.46
N SER A 254 6.92 1.19 12.51
CA SER A 254 6.55 0.00 13.30
C SER A 254 5.56 -0.92 12.58
N TYR A 255 4.80 -0.39 11.61
CA TYR A 255 3.90 -1.17 10.74
C TYR A 255 4.59 -1.51 9.42
N PHE A 256 5.21 -0.53 8.77
CA PHE A 256 5.91 -0.68 7.49
C PHE A 256 7.38 -1.01 7.73
N ILE A 257 7.69 -2.30 7.76
CA ILE A 257 9.02 -2.80 8.14
C ILE A 257 9.88 -3.08 6.90
N TYR A 258 11.14 -2.64 6.93
CA TYR A 258 12.12 -2.92 5.87
C TYR A 258 12.66 -4.36 5.97
N GLN A 259 11.76 -5.32 5.91
CA GLN A 259 12.05 -6.75 5.88
C GLN A 259 11.46 -7.33 4.60
N GLN A 260 12.23 -8.17 3.90
CA GLN A 260 11.72 -8.88 2.74
C GLN A 260 10.61 -9.85 3.16
N GLY A 261 9.43 -9.69 2.57
CA GLY A 261 8.27 -10.54 2.77
C GLY A 261 8.18 -11.67 1.73
N ALA A 262 7.15 -12.49 1.88
CA ALA A 262 6.80 -13.52 0.90
C ALA A 262 6.34 -12.89 -0.42
N SER A 263 6.46 -13.65 -1.51
CA SER A 263 5.73 -13.37 -2.75
C SER A 263 4.30 -13.87 -2.59
N ILE A 264 3.33 -12.99 -2.77
CA ILE A 264 1.90 -13.29 -2.56
C ILE A 264 1.19 -13.14 -3.91
N THR A 265 0.46 -14.17 -4.31
CA THR A 265 -0.51 -14.06 -5.42
C THR A 265 -1.70 -13.27 -4.91
N ASP A 266 -1.93 -12.13 -5.53
CA ASP A 266 -2.94 -11.15 -5.15
C ASP A 266 -3.24 -10.27 -6.39
N ASP A 267 -4.20 -9.36 -6.30
CA ASP A 267 -4.72 -8.55 -7.40
C ASP A 267 -3.61 -7.82 -8.18
N HIS A 268 -2.58 -7.31 -7.49
CA HIS A 268 -1.48 -6.57 -8.13
C HIS A 268 -0.68 -7.44 -9.11
N VAL A 269 -0.63 -8.76 -8.91
CA VAL A 269 0.07 -9.68 -9.82
C VAL A 269 -0.57 -9.67 -11.21
N PHE A 270 -1.89 -9.48 -11.29
CA PHE A 270 -2.64 -9.52 -12.55
C PHE A 270 -2.75 -8.18 -13.27
N ILE A 271 -2.26 -7.10 -12.64
CA ILE A 271 -2.20 -5.75 -13.22
C ILE A 271 -0.87 -5.49 -13.94
N ASN A 272 0.21 -6.16 -13.52
CA ASN A 272 1.57 -5.94 -14.02
C ASN A 272 1.84 -6.59 -15.39
#